data_AF-A0A7G6T0T1-F1
#
_entry.id   AF-A0A7G6T0T1-F1
#
_cell.length_a   1.000
_cell.length_b   1.000
_cell.length_c   1.000
_cell.angle_alpha   90.00
_cell.angle_beta   90.00
_cell.angle_gamma   90.00
#
_symmetry.space_group_name_H-M   'P 1'
#
loop_
_entity.id
_entity.type
_entity.pdbx_description
1 polymer ?
#
loop_
_entity_poly.entity_id
_entity_poly.type
_entity_poly.pdbx_seq_one_letter_code
_entity_poly.pdbx_strand_id
1 'polypeptide(L)'
;MAGEGNVDGIGTGPAHDADLHHVSYHAVTRYVQRILGVEVTLDPTRTPPGSKWESVRTAIAHCEAAGTNLNAVRRQILTPAVLTAIAFKARSFSVGCITVQMANGVIVTISPRSRRSTLGMKIMTRKEERRENARIHRRMVRGFKE
;
A
#
# COMPACT_ATOMS: atom_id res chain seq x y z
N MET A 1 -24.62 -21.14 37.77
CA MET A 1 -24.38 -21.35 36.34
C MET A 1 -23.65 -20.13 35.81
N ALA A 2 -22.33 -20.15 35.83
CA ALA A 2 -21.49 -19.08 35.27
C ALA A 2 -21.02 -19.54 33.90
N GLY A 3 -21.31 -18.75 32.87
CA GLY A 3 -20.92 -19.03 31.50
C GLY A 3 -19.43 -18.74 31.29
N GLU A 4 -18.69 -19.75 30.87
CA GLU A 4 -17.34 -19.61 30.35
C GLU A 4 -17.45 -19.02 28.93
N GLY A 5 -17.24 -17.71 28.83
CA GLY A 5 -17.05 -17.04 27.56
C GLY A 5 -15.70 -17.45 26.97
N ASN A 6 -15.73 -18.33 25.98
CA ASN A 6 -14.59 -18.62 25.12
C ASN A 6 -14.34 -17.41 24.21
N VAL A 7 -13.56 -16.44 24.70
CA VAL A 7 -12.99 -15.36 23.88
C VAL A 7 -11.76 -15.94 23.19
N ASP A 8 -11.99 -16.62 22.08
CA ASP A 8 -10.91 -17.07 21.20
C ASP A 8 -10.03 -15.88 20.85
N GLY A 9 -8.77 -16.00 21.23
CA GLY A 9 -7.79 -14.93 21.24
C GLY A 9 -7.65 -14.26 19.89
N ILE A 10 -7.67 -12.93 19.91
CA ILE A 10 -7.15 -12.11 18.81
C ILE A 10 -5.65 -12.42 18.74
N GLY A 11 -5.29 -13.38 17.87
CA GLY A 11 -3.93 -13.85 17.64
C GLY A 11 -3.03 -12.68 17.26
N THR A 12 -2.37 -12.11 18.25
CA THR A 12 -1.36 -11.05 18.14
C THR A 12 0.03 -11.69 18.08
N GLY A 13 0.14 -12.82 17.38
CA GLY A 13 1.41 -13.48 17.10
C GLY A 13 2.21 -12.73 16.03
N PRO A 14 3.54 -12.93 15.95
CA PRO A 14 4.34 -12.45 14.83
C PRO A 14 3.78 -13.03 13.52
N ALA A 15 3.80 -12.22 12.44
CA ALA A 15 3.31 -12.67 11.13
C ALA A 15 3.96 -14.01 10.75
N HIS A 16 3.12 -15.02 10.51
CA HIS A 16 3.60 -16.33 10.07
C HIS A 16 4.04 -16.24 8.61
N ASP A 17 4.99 -17.07 8.18
CA ASP A 17 5.50 -17.00 6.79
C ASP A 17 4.40 -17.23 5.74
N ALA A 18 3.30 -17.90 6.11
CA ALA A 18 2.10 -18.03 5.29
C ALA A 18 1.40 -16.67 4.99
N ASP A 19 1.51 -15.70 5.89
CA ASP A 19 0.84 -14.41 5.76
C ASP A 19 1.54 -13.49 4.76
N LEU A 20 2.81 -13.79 4.40
CA LEU A 20 3.62 -12.97 3.49
C LEU A 20 3.00 -12.84 2.10
N HIS A 21 2.13 -13.79 1.71
CA HIS A 21 1.40 -13.76 0.45
C HIS A 21 0.36 -12.63 0.37
N HIS A 22 -0.04 -12.05 1.50
CA HIS A 22 -0.91 -10.87 1.54
C HIS A 22 -0.20 -9.59 1.06
N VAL A 23 1.12 -9.60 0.84
CA VAL A 23 1.87 -8.45 0.35
C VAL A 23 2.30 -8.66 -1.10
N SER A 24 1.69 -7.90 -2.01
CA SER A 24 2.08 -7.91 -3.42
C SER A 24 3.51 -7.40 -3.63
N TYR A 25 4.17 -7.86 -4.70
CA TYR A 25 5.49 -7.34 -5.09
C TYR A 25 5.45 -5.84 -5.37
N HIS A 26 4.34 -5.32 -5.93
CA HIS A 26 4.16 -3.89 -6.12
C HIS A 26 4.19 -3.12 -4.80
N ALA A 27 3.50 -3.62 -3.77
CA ALA A 27 3.52 -3.00 -2.45
C ALA A 27 4.92 -2.97 -1.84
N VAL A 28 5.71 -4.04 -2.00
CA VAL A 28 7.12 -4.07 -1.56
C VAL A 28 7.94 -3.00 -2.27
N THR A 29 7.87 -2.93 -3.61
CA THR A 29 8.55 -1.91 -4.39
C THR A 29 8.18 -0.50 -3.91
N ARG A 30 6.88 -0.24 -3.68
CA ARG A 30 6.42 1.08 -3.20
C ARG A 30 6.87 1.39 -1.79
N TYR A 31 6.94 0.40 -0.91
CA TYR A 31 7.48 0.58 0.43
C TYR A 31 8.94 1.00 0.37
N VAL A 32 9.78 0.28 -0.37
CA VAL A 32 11.19 0.60 -0.50
C VAL A 32 11.40 1.98 -1.13
N GLN A 33 10.72 2.27 -2.24
CA GLN A 33 10.84 3.57 -2.92
C GLN A 33 10.38 4.74 -2.04
N ARG A 34 9.19 4.64 -1.42
CA ARG A 34 8.52 5.79 -0.81
C ARG A 34 8.74 5.94 0.68
N ILE A 35 8.98 4.83 1.37
CA ILE A 35 9.15 4.80 2.83
C ILE A 35 10.64 4.74 3.18
N LEU A 36 11.40 3.86 2.52
CA LEU A 36 12.85 3.77 2.73
C LEU A 36 13.64 4.79 1.89
N GLY A 37 13.02 5.37 0.86
CA GLY A 37 13.66 6.39 0.02
C GLY A 37 14.72 5.85 -0.94
N VAL A 38 14.65 4.56 -1.27
CA VAL A 38 15.65 3.90 -2.15
C VAL A 38 15.10 3.80 -3.58
N GLU A 39 15.74 4.51 -4.49
CA GLU A 39 15.46 4.47 -5.92
C GLU A 39 16.44 3.55 -6.65
N VAL A 40 15.93 2.74 -7.57
CA VAL A 40 16.71 1.83 -8.39
C VAL A 40 16.33 2.06 -9.83
N THR A 41 17.33 2.37 -10.65
CA THR A 41 17.16 2.45 -12.11
C THR A 41 17.39 1.06 -12.68
N LEU A 42 16.30 0.36 -13.01
CA LEU A 42 16.37 -0.91 -13.70
C LEU A 42 16.61 -0.66 -15.19
N ASP A 43 17.58 -1.38 -15.76
CA ASP A 43 17.85 -1.35 -17.18
C ASP A 43 16.65 -1.96 -17.94
N PRO A 44 15.90 -1.17 -18.74
CA PRO A 44 14.72 -1.64 -19.45
C PRO A 44 15.05 -2.66 -20.55
N THR A 45 16.32 -2.79 -20.95
CA THR A 45 16.75 -3.76 -21.97
C THR A 45 16.80 -5.19 -21.45
N ARG A 46 16.85 -5.37 -20.12
CA ARG A 46 17.03 -6.69 -19.48
C ARG A 46 15.73 -7.41 -19.13
N THR A 47 14.58 -6.72 -19.22
CA THR A 47 13.29 -7.30 -18.86
C THR A 47 12.20 -6.84 -19.82
N PRO A 48 11.54 -7.75 -20.57
CA PRO A 48 10.39 -7.39 -21.39
C PRO A 48 9.27 -6.81 -20.51
N PRO A 49 8.72 -5.63 -20.84
CA PRO A 49 7.62 -5.04 -20.08
C PRO A 49 6.37 -5.92 -20.13
N GLY A 50 5.73 -6.11 -18.97
CA GLY A 50 4.45 -6.81 -18.83
C GLY A 50 4.56 -8.26 -18.35
N SER A 51 5.76 -8.80 -18.07
CA SER A 51 5.89 -10.15 -17.53
C SER A 51 5.60 -10.19 -16.03
N LYS A 52 4.90 -11.22 -15.53
CA LYS A 52 4.70 -11.44 -14.08
C LYS A 52 6.03 -11.47 -13.30
N TRP A 53 7.09 -11.94 -13.96
CA TRP A 53 8.46 -12.01 -13.43
C TRP A 53 9.13 -10.64 -13.28
N GLU A 54 8.71 -9.64 -14.05
CA GLU A 54 9.22 -8.26 -13.95
C GLU A 54 8.95 -7.67 -12.58
N SER A 55 7.73 -7.85 -12.05
CA SER A 55 7.33 -7.31 -10.74
C SER A 55 8.15 -7.93 -9.60
N VAL A 56 8.44 -9.24 -9.71
CA VAL A 56 9.25 -9.97 -8.73
C VAL A 56 10.69 -9.47 -8.76
N ARG A 57 11.32 -9.43 -9.94
CA ARG A 57 12.69 -8.95 -10.11
C ARG A 57 12.85 -7.50 -9.65
N THR A 58 11.87 -6.66 -9.97
CA THR A 58 11.85 -5.26 -9.53
C THR A 58 11.86 -5.16 -8.02
N ALA A 59 10.97 -5.92 -7.35
CA ALA A 59 10.91 -5.91 -5.89
C ALA A 59 12.21 -6.42 -5.26
N ILE A 60 12.81 -7.48 -5.81
CA ILE A 60 14.10 -8.02 -5.34
C ILE A 60 15.22 -6.98 -5.48
N ALA A 61 15.39 -6.38 -6.66
CA ALA A 61 16.43 -5.39 -6.91
C ALA A 61 16.30 -4.16 -5.98
N HIS A 62 15.06 -3.72 -5.70
CA HIS A 62 14.82 -2.67 -4.71
C HIS A 62 15.22 -3.11 -3.30
N CYS A 63 14.88 -4.33 -2.88
CA CYS A 63 15.26 -4.84 -1.56
C CYS A 63 16.79 -4.96 -1.43
N GLU A 64 17.46 -5.48 -2.45
CA GLU A 64 18.93 -5.60 -2.49
C GLU A 64 19.60 -4.23 -2.38
N ALA A 65 19.12 -3.23 -3.14
CA ALA A 65 19.62 -1.86 -3.06
C ALA A 65 19.39 -1.23 -1.66
N ALA A 66 18.34 -1.64 -0.96
CA ALA A 66 18.05 -1.21 0.41
C ALA A 66 18.78 -2.06 1.48
N GLY A 67 19.65 -3.01 1.08
CA GLY A 67 20.39 -3.88 2.00
C GLY A 67 19.50 -4.86 2.79
N THR A 68 18.34 -5.22 2.24
CA THR A 68 17.36 -6.11 2.87
C THR A 68 16.91 -7.21 1.90
N ASN A 69 16.05 -8.11 2.38
CA ASN A 69 15.44 -9.13 1.54
C ASN A 69 13.92 -8.95 1.47
N LEU A 70 13.32 -9.58 0.45
CA LEU A 70 11.90 -9.45 0.16
C LEU A 70 11.02 -9.83 1.37
N ASN A 71 11.32 -10.93 2.05
CA ASN A 71 10.53 -11.42 3.17
C ASN A 71 10.63 -10.50 4.40
N ALA A 72 11.81 -9.94 4.66
CA ALA A 72 12.01 -8.96 5.72
C ALA A 72 11.15 -7.71 5.49
N VAL A 73 11.09 -7.19 4.26
CA VAL A 73 10.22 -6.05 3.92
C VAL A 73 8.74 -6.43 4.07
N ARG A 74 8.33 -7.62 3.63
CA ARG A 74 6.95 -8.09 3.81
C ARG A 74 6.56 -8.18 5.29
N ARG A 75 7.44 -8.68 6.15
CA ARG A 75 7.23 -8.72 7.61
C ARG A 75 7.13 -7.32 8.22
N GLN A 76 7.93 -6.36 7.74
CA GLN A 76 7.83 -4.95 8.18
C GLN A 76 6.50 -4.31 7.79
N ILE A 77 5.96 -4.67 6.62
CA ILE A 77 4.64 -4.21 6.16
C ILE A 77 3.51 -4.86 6.98
N LEU A 78 3.61 -6.16 7.24
CA LEU A 78 2.62 -6.95 7.99
C LEU A 78 2.74 -6.74 9.50
N THR A 79 2.43 -5.52 9.93
CA THR A 79 2.22 -5.23 11.34
C THR A 79 0.93 -5.90 11.85
N PRO A 80 0.79 -6.18 13.16
CA PRO A 80 -0.44 -6.72 13.72
C PRO A 80 -1.69 -5.91 13.33
N ALA A 81 -1.57 -4.58 13.30
CA ALA A 81 -2.67 -3.71 12.92
C ALA A 81 -3.10 -3.89 11.45
N VAL A 82 -2.15 -4.16 10.56
CA VAL A 82 -2.42 -4.47 9.15
C VAL A 82 -3.09 -5.84 9.01
N LEU A 83 -2.63 -6.85 9.75
CA LEU A 83 -3.27 -8.17 9.78
C LEU A 83 -4.73 -8.08 10.25
N THR A 84 -4.99 -7.31 11.29
CA THR A 84 -6.36 -7.02 11.74
C THR A 84 -7.18 -6.35 10.64
N ALA A 85 -6.62 -5.36 9.94
CA ALA A 85 -7.32 -4.69 8.84
C ALA A 85 -7.64 -5.64 7.66
N ILE A 86 -6.75 -6.61 7.37
CA ILE A 86 -6.99 -7.66 6.38
C ILE A 86 -8.15 -8.56 6.83
N ALA A 87 -8.17 -8.99 8.09
CA ALA A 87 -9.25 -9.82 8.65
C ALA A 87 -10.62 -9.13 8.55
N PHE A 88 -10.67 -7.80 8.77
CA PHE A 88 -11.87 -6.98 8.58
C PHE A 88 -12.17 -6.62 7.11
N LYS A 89 -11.40 -7.14 6.15
CA LYS A 89 -11.54 -6.85 4.71
C LYS A 89 -11.56 -5.35 4.39
N ALA A 90 -10.79 -4.56 5.14
CA ALA A 90 -10.68 -3.13 4.90
C ALA A 90 -10.09 -2.88 3.49
N ARG A 91 -10.61 -1.88 2.77
CA ARG A 91 -10.08 -1.47 1.47
C ARG A 91 -8.85 -0.55 1.60
N SER A 92 -8.77 0.16 2.72
CA SER A 92 -7.70 1.11 3.01
C SER A 92 -7.50 1.17 4.51
N PHE A 93 -6.24 1.26 4.93
CA PHE A 93 -5.84 1.33 6.33
C PHE A 93 -4.68 2.30 6.48
N SER A 94 -4.62 3.04 7.57
CA SER A 94 -3.49 3.93 7.87
C SER A 94 -2.97 3.66 9.25
N VAL A 95 -1.65 3.48 9.35
CA VAL A 95 -0.96 3.21 10.61
C VAL A 95 0.32 4.03 10.65
N GLY A 96 0.50 4.78 11.74
CA GLY A 96 1.63 5.70 11.90
C GLY A 96 1.75 6.68 10.72
N CYS A 97 2.87 6.58 10.00
CA CYS A 97 3.24 7.42 8.87
C CYS A 97 2.92 6.80 7.50
N ILE A 98 2.24 5.65 7.44
CA ILE A 98 1.92 4.97 6.18
C ILE A 98 0.41 4.80 5.98
N THR A 99 0.01 4.79 4.72
CA THR A 99 -1.31 4.40 4.25
C THR A 99 -1.15 3.20 3.32
N VAL A 100 -1.96 2.18 3.58
CA VAL A 100 -1.96 0.88 2.91
C VAL A 100 -3.28 0.73 2.17
N GLN A 101 -3.24 0.43 0.88
CA GLN A 101 -4.42 0.10 0.09
C GLN A 101 -4.46 -1.41 -0.16
N MET A 102 -5.66 -1.98 -0.03
CA MET A 102 -5.89 -3.41 -0.10
C MET A 102 -6.98 -3.74 -1.12
N ALA A 103 -6.80 -4.84 -1.84
CA ALA A 103 -7.80 -5.43 -2.71
C ALA A 103 -7.89 -6.92 -2.38
N ASN A 104 -9.10 -7.40 -2.05
CA ASN A 104 -9.35 -8.82 -1.72
C ASN A 104 -8.40 -9.39 -0.64
N GLY A 105 -8.09 -8.60 0.39
CA GLY A 105 -7.16 -9.01 1.46
C GLY A 105 -5.69 -9.02 1.06
N VAL A 106 -5.33 -8.53 -0.14
CA VAL A 106 -3.94 -8.35 -0.58
C VAL A 106 -3.60 -6.88 -0.58
N ILE A 107 -2.47 -6.53 0.02
CA ILE A 107 -1.89 -5.20 0.01
C ILE A 107 -1.34 -4.91 -1.38
N VAL A 108 -1.99 -3.98 -2.08
CA VAL A 108 -1.66 -3.63 -3.46
C VAL A 108 -0.69 -2.47 -3.53
N THR A 109 -0.80 -1.48 -2.64
CA THR A 109 0.11 -0.32 -2.64
C THR A 109 0.26 0.29 -1.26
N ILE A 110 1.38 0.98 -1.08
CA ILE A 110 1.73 1.69 0.15
C ILE A 110 2.16 3.11 -0.23
N SER A 111 1.70 4.08 0.55
CA SER A 111 2.09 5.48 0.41
C SER A 111 2.40 6.08 1.77
N PRO A 112 3.29 7.08 1.83
CA PRO A 112 3.40 7.90 3.04
C PRO A 112 2.04 8.55 3.32
N ARG A 113 1.69 8.64 4.59
CA ARG A 113 0.49 9.32 5.03
C ARG A 113 0.63 10.79 4.64
N SER A 114 -0.32 11.29 3.87
CA SER A 114 -0.36 12.71 3.53
C SER A 114 -0.44 13.51 4.83
N ARG A 115 0.55 14.36 5.08
CA ARG A 115 0.44 15.39 6.11
C ARG A 115 -0.70 16.28 5.64
N ARG A 116 -1.87 16.18 6.28
CA ARG A 116 -2.93 17.17 6.07
C ARG A 116 -2.29 18.52 6.37
N SER A 117 -2.06 19.33 5.34
CA SER A 117 -1.72 20.73 5.57
C SER A 117 -2.88 21.28 6.39
N THR A 118 -2.60 21.71 7.61
CA THR A 118 -3.58 22.34 8.48
C THR A 118 -4.28 23.43 7.67
N LEU A 119 -5.56 23.20 7.39
CA LEU A 119 -6.60 24.11 6.91
C LEU A 119 -6.18 25.58 6.75
N GLY A 120 -5.47 25.89 5.68
CA GLY A 120 -5.59 27.18 5.01
C GLY A 120 -6.66 27.02 3.95
N MET A 121 -7.67 27.88 3.92
CA MET A 121 -8.58 27.95 2.79
C MET A 121 -7.74 28.33 1.58
N LYS A 122 -7.40 27.36 0.72
CA LYS A 122 -6.60 27.61 -0.47
C LYS A 122 -7.45 28.46 -1.41
N ILE A 123 -7.18 29.76 -1.45
CA ILE A 123 -7.73 30.65 -2.47
C ILE A 123 -7.15 30.18 -3.79
N MET A 124 -7.95 29.41 -4.54
CA MET A 124 -7.55 28.91 -5.84
C MET A 124 -7.59 30.07 -6.84
N THR A 125 -6.57 30.14 -7.69
CA THR A 125 -6.63 31.04 -8.85
C THR A 125 -7.71 30.53 -9.82
N ARG A 126 -8.32 31.42 -10.63
CA ARG A 126 -9.30 31.04 -11.66
C ARG A 126 -8.81 29.92 -12.60
N LYS A 127 -7.50 29.85 -12.85
CA LYS A 127 -6.87 28.81 -13.68
C LYS A 127 -6.86 27.44 -12.99
N GLU A 128 -6.62 27.41 -11.68
CA GLU A 128 -6.67 26.18 -10.89
C GLU A 128 -8.10 25.69 -10.71
N GLU A 129 -9.05 26.59 -10.46
CA GLU A 129 -10.47 26.28 -10.36
C GLU A 129 -10.99 25.60 -11.64
N ARG A 130 -10.66 26.15 -12.83
CA ARG A 130 -11.01 25.52 -14.11
C ARG A 130 -10.42 24.12 -14.27
N ARG A 131 -9.18 23.89 -13.81
CA ARG A 131 -8.52 22.57 -13.88
C ARG A 131 -9.16 21.56 -12.93
N GLU A 132 -9.53 22.00 -11.73
CA GLU A 132 -10.17 21.13 -10.75
C GLU A 132 -11.60 20.80 -11.18
N ASN A 133 -12.38 21.77 -11.67
CA ASN A 133 -13.70 21.51 -12.26
C ASN A 133 -13.62 20.54 -13.44
N ALA A 134 -12.61 20.67 -14.32
CA ALA A 134 -12.42 19.73 -15.42
C ALA A 134 -12.04 18.30 -14.93
N ARG A 135 -11.39 18.17 -13.77
CA ARG A 135 -11.12 16.85 -13.15
C ARG A 135 -12.38 16.26 -12.54
N ILE A 136 -13.15 17.07 -11.81
CA ILE A 136 -14.41 16.66 -11.19
C ILE A 136 -15.39 16.21 -12.28
N HIS A 137 -15.57 17.01 -13.34
CA HIS A 137 -16.43 16.68 -14.48
C HIS A 137 -16.03 15.35 -15.13
N ARG A 138 -14.73 15.10 -15.33
CA ARG A 138 -14.23 13.82 -15.86
C ARG A 138 -14.52 12.63 -14.95
N ARG A 139 -14.54 12.82 -13.62
CA ARG A 139 -14.94 11.76 -12.68
C ARG A 139 -16.43 11.50 -12.72
N MET A 140 -17.25 12.55 -12.75
CA MET A 140 -18.72 12.42 -12.84
C MET A 140 -19.14 11.71 -14.13
N VAL A 141 -18.58 12.11 -15.29
CA VAL A 141 -18.90 11.49 -16.59
C VAL A 141 -18.49 10.02 -16.64
N ARG A 142 -17.42 9.62 -15.94
CA ARG A 142 -17.01 8.20 -15.85
C ARG A 142 -17.87 7.40 -14.88
N GLY A 143 -18.27 7.99 -13.75
CA GLY A 143 -19.12 7.32 -12.75
C GLY A 143 -20.59 7.18 -13.16
N PHE A 144 -21.05 7.89 -14.19
CA PHE A 144 -22.42 7.78 -14.73
C PHE A 144 -22.56 6.73 -15.86
N LYS A 145 -21.46 6.08 -16.23
CA LYS A 145 -21.40 5.06 -17.30
C LYS A 145 -21.26 3.63 -16.78
N GLU A 146 -21.37 3.45 -15.47
CA GLU A 146 -21.58 2.17 -14.77
C GLU A 146 -23.03 2.10 -14.31
#